data_AF-A0A6L5FA36-F1
#
_entry.id   AF-A0A6L5FA36-F1
#
_cell.length_a   1.000
_cell.length_b   1.000
_cell.length_c   1.000
_cell.angle_alpha   90.00
_cell.angle_beta   90.00
_cell.angle_gamma   90.00
#
_symmetry.space_group_name_H-M   'P 1'
#
loop_
_entity.id
_entity.type
_entity.pdbx_description
1 polymer ?
#
loop_
_entity_poly.entity_id
_entity_poly.type
_entity_poly.pdbx_seq_one_letter_code
_entity_poly.pdbx_strand_id
1 'polypeptide(L)' 'MNIIGLGVDLADIDRVGHVLAKYPRFADRCFTPHEKEYALRFAKPERRLA' A
#
# COMPACT_ATOMS: atom_id res chain seq x y z
N MET A 1 -24.28 3.79 -21.95
CA MET A 1 -23.32 3.95 -20.83
C MET A 1 -22.05 3.24 -21.26
N ASN A 2 -20.96 3.96 -21.53
CA ASN A 2 -19.74 3.36 -22.06
C ASN A 2 -18.67 3.31 -20.98
N ILE A 3 -18.11 2.13 -20.77
CA ILE A 3 -16.94 1.96 -19.91
C ILE A 3 -15.74 2.61 -20.60
N ILE A 4 -15.05 3.53 -19.92
CA ILE A 4 -13.85 4.21 -20.42
C ILE A 4 -12.57 3.44 -20.04
N GLY A 5 -12.60 2.68 -18.95
CA GLY A 5 -11.52 1.80 -18.53
C GLY A 5 -11.91 0.93 -17.33
N LEU A 6 -11.22 -0.20 -17.16
CA LEU A 6 -11.36 -1.14 -16.04
C LEU A 6 -9.98 -1.60 -15.60
N GLY A 7 -9.71 -1.56 -14.29
CA GLY A 7 -8.49 -2.05 -13.68
C GLY A 7 -8.78 -2.97 -12.50
N VAL A 8 -8.00 -4.04 -12.39
CA VAL A 8 -7.98 -4.94 -11.24
C VAL A 8 -6.53 -5.27 -10.94
N ASP A 9 -6.20 -5.38 -9.66
CA ASP A 9 -4.87 -5.79 -9.20
C ASP A 9 -4.97 -6.66 -7.95
N LEU A 10 -3.90 -7.40 -7.68
CA LEU A 10 -3.75 -8.24 -6.51
C LEU A 10 -2.36 -8.05 -5.90
N ALA A 11 -2.31 -7.60 -4.65
CA ALA A 11 -1.08 -7.53 -3.88
C ALA A 11 -1.04 -8.62 -2.81
N ASP A 12 0.09 -9.32 -2.76
CA ASP A 12 0.45 -10.18 -1.63
C ASP A 12 0.89 -9.32 -0.43
N ILE A 13 0.16 -9.42 0.67
CA ILE A 13 0.37 -8.66 1.91
C ILE A 13 1.76 -8.93 2.50
N ASP A 14 2.22 -10.19 2.52
CA ASP A 14 3.51 -10.54 3.11
C ASP A 14 4.65 -9.98 2.26
N ARG A 15 4.47 -9.97 0.93
CA ARG A 15 5.40 -9.30 0.01
C ARG A 15 5.46 -7.80 0.26
N VAL A 16 4.32 -7.13 0.48
CA VAL A 16 4.28 -5.69 0.82
C VAL A 16 5.01 -5.43 2.15
N GLY A 17 4.80 -6.29 3.15
CA GLY A 17 5.54 -6.24 4.42
C GLY A 17 7.06 -6.32 4.22
N HIS A 18 7.54 -7.27 3.41
CA HIS A 18 8.96 -7.37 3.09
C HIS A 18 9.51 -6.14 2.36
N VAL A 19 8.74 -5.56 1.44
CA VAL A 19 9.13 -4.33 0.73
C VAL A 19 9.24 -3.15 1.70
N LEU A 20 8.27 -2.98 2.59
CA LEU A 20 8.29 -1.91 3.60
C LEU A 20 9.50 -2.05 4.54
N ALA A 21 9.81 -3.27 4.99
CA ALA A 21 10.96 -3.53 5.85
C ALA A 21 12.30 -3.31 5.13
N LYS A 22 12.42 -3.76 3.88
CA LYS A 22 13.64 -3.65 3.08
C LYS A 22 13.89 -2.23 2.57
N TYR A 23 12.83 -1.49 2.28
CA TYR A 23 12.88 -0.17 1.67
C TYR A 23 11.99 0.82 2.44
N PRO A 24 12.50 1.45 3.53
CA PRO A 24 11.70 2.36 4.36
C PRO A 24 11.08 3.54 3.59
N ARG A 25 11.74 4.00 2.53
CA ARG A 25 11.24 5.08 1.65
C ARG A 25 10.15 4.64 0.67
N PHE A 26 9.82 3.35 0.59
CA PHE A 26 8.76 2.84 -0.29
C PHE A 26 7.42 3.48 0.06
N ALA A 27 7.12 3.57 1.36
CA ALA A 27 5.91 4.21 1.83
C ALA A 27 5.82 5.66 1.32
N ASP A 28 6.92 6.41 1.41
CA ASP A 28 6.97 7.81 0.97
C ASP A 28 6.78 8.01 -0.53
N ARG A 29 7.12 7.00 -1.35
CA ARG A 29 7.03 7.07 -2.81
C ARG A 29 5.63 6.72 -3.33
N CYS A 30 4.95 5.79 -2.68
CA CYS A 30 3.72 5.20 -3.19
C CYS A 30 2.45 5.73 -2.50
N PHE A 31 2.58 6.27 -1.29
CA PHE A 31 1.43 6.70 -0.49
C PHE A 31 1.55 8.16 -0.08
N THR A 32 0.40 8.83 -0.01
CA THR A 32 0.28 10.18 0.53
C THR A 32 0.64 10.21 2.02
N PRO A 33 0.98 11.39 2.59
CA PRO A 33 1.21 11.52 4.03
C PRO A 33 0.05 10.99 4.88
N HIS A 34 -1.19 11.27 4.48
CA HIS A 34 -2.39 10.86 5.23
C HIS A 34 -2.61 9.34 5.21
N GLU A 35 -2.42 8.68 4.06
CA GLU A 35 -2.55 7.22 3.95
C GLU A 35 -1.51 6.49 4.80
N LYS A 36 -0.26 6.97 4.79
CA LYS A 36 0.80 6.43 5.64
C LYS A 36 0.47 6.60 7.11
N GLU A 37 0.07 7.81 7.51
CA GLU A 37 -0.30 8.08 8.90
C GLU A 37 -1.45 7.17 9.35
N TYR A 38 -2.46 6.97 8.50
CA TYR A 38 -3.54 6.01 8.78
C TYR A 38 -3.04 4.58 8.95
N ALA A 39 -2.27 4.06 8.00
CA ALA A 39 -1.81 2.67 8.02
C ALA A 39 -0.87 2.36 9.19
N LEU A 40 0.07 3.27 9.48
CA LEU A 40 1.12 3.08 10.50
C LEU A 40 0.58 3.12 11.95
N ARG A 41 -0.67 3.52 12.15
CA ARG A 41 -1.34 3.44 13.47
C ARG A 41 -1.72 2.00 13.87
N PHE A 42 -1.67 1.05 12.94
CA PHE A 42 -2.04 -0.35 13.19
C PHE A 42 -0.80 -1.23 13.37
N ALA A 43 -0.96 -2.32 14.12
CA ALA A 43 0.12 -3.29 14.38
C ALA A 43 0.63 -4.01 13.13
N LYS A 44 -0.16 -4.04 12.05
CA LYS A 44 0.17 -4.68 10.75
C LYS A 44 -0.14 -3.71 9.61
N PRO A 45 0.72 -2.69 9.39
CA PRO A 45 0.47 -1.65 8.40
C PRO A 45 0.43 -2.18 6.96
N GLU A 46 1.14 -3.26 6.66
CA GLU A 46 1.16 -3.92 5.34
C GLU A 46 -0.23 -4.37 4.87
N ARG A 47 -1.16 -4.66 5.79
CA ARG A 47 -2.57 -5.01 5.46
C ARG A 47 -3.41 -3.82 5.01
N ARG A 48 -2.93 -2.59 5.21
CA ARG A 48 -3.59 -1.35 4.79
C ARG A 48 -2.91 -0.72 3.57
N LEU A 49 -1.70 -1.18 3.26
CA LEU A 49 -0.85 -0.70 2.17
C LEU A 49 -0.74 -1.71 1.02
N ALA A 50 -1.51 -2.79 1.08
CA ALA A 50 -1.62 -3.83 0.06
C ALA A 50 -3.05 -3.83 -0.52
#